data_AF-A0A1H3JW44-F1
#
_entry.id   AF-A0A1H3JW44-F1
#
_cell.length_a   1.000
_cell.length_b   1.000
_cell.length_c   1.000
_cell.angle_alpha   90.00
_cell.angle_beta   90.00
_cell.angle_gamma   90.00
#
_symmetry.space_group_name_H-M   'P 1'
#
loop_
_entity.id
_entity.type
_entity.pdbx_description
1 polymer ?
#
loop_
_entity_poly.entity_id
_entity_poly.type
_entity_poly.pdbx_seq_one_letter_code
_entity_poly.pdbx_strand_id
1 'polypeptide(L)'
;MLPVYATAADGWWMGKASDDPSLRLYSDLGVDFVDPGGDTYFWETTSWDRVTDHPSDVILYSLRGGETPEQMRAQPTYPLLPAVQAGQEHPWKYIGMDHVAQAAYMSELAGWLDEAEKVT
;
A
#
# COMPACT_ATOMS: atom_id res chain seq x y z
N MET A 1 2.43 -5.08 -4.98
CA MET A 1 2.32 -4.10 -3.88
C MET A 1 0.86 -3.82 -3.53
N LEU A 2 0.55 -3.43 -2.30
CA LEU A 2 -0.80 -3.09 -1.83
C LEU A 2 -0.84 -1.69 -1.19
N PRO A 3 -1.52 -0.69 -1.79
CA PRO A 3 -1.74 0.62 -1.19
C PRO A 3 -2.83 0.56 -0.12
N VAL A 4 -2.55 1.13 1.06
CA VAL A 4 -3.40 0.97 2.24
C VAL A 4 -3.62 2.30 2.93
N TYR A 5 -4.87 2.54 3.30
CA TYR A 5 -5.26 3.48 4.35
C TYR A 5 -5.86 2.67 5.50
N ALA A 6 -5.50 2.95 6.74
CA ALA A 6 -6.03 2.22 7.89
C ALA A 6 -6.20 3.13 9.10
N THR A 7 -7.20 2.83 9.92
CA THR A 7 -7.39 3.41 11.26
C THR A 7 -7.79 2.30 12.22
N ALA A 8 -7.39 2.40 13.49
CA ALA A 8 -7.75 1.40 14.48
C ALA A 8 -9.26 1.32 14.75
N ALA A 9 -9.96 2.44 14.60
CA ALA A 9 -11.39 2.53 14.88
C ALA A 9 -12.26 2.10 13.69
N ASP A 10 -11.84 2.44 12.47
CA ASP A 10 -12.73 2.40 11.31
C ASP A 10 -12.37 1.25 10.34
N GLY A 11 -11.13 0.74 10.33
CA GLY A 11 -10.75 -0.48 9.60
C GLY A 11 -9.56 -0.34 8.64
N TRP A 12 -9.57 -1.14 7.57
CA TRP A 12 -8.51 -1.27 6.58
C TRP A 12 -9.05 -1.12 5.16
N TRP A 13 -8.51 -0.15 4.42
CA TRP A 13 -8.89 0.18 3.04
C TRP A 13 -7.73 -0.10 2.09
N MET A 14 -8.02 -0.84 1.04
CA MET A 14 -7.07 -1.20 0.00
C MET A 14 -7.39 -0.40 -1.25
N GLY A 15 -6.45 0.44 -1.68
CA GLY A 15 -6.61 1.28 -2.86
C GLY A 15 -6.55 0.45 -4.15
N LYS A 16 -7.49 0.70 -5.06
CA LYS A 16 -7.47 0.14 -6.41
C LYS A 16 -6.51 0.96 -7.27
N ALA A 17 -5.40 0.36 -7.67
CA ALA A 17 -4.38 1.07 -8.44
C ALA A 17 -4.92 1.68 -9.73
N SER A 18 -5.91 1.03 -10.36
CA SER A 18 -6.59 1.53 -11.56
C SER A 18 -7.36 2.82 -11.34
N ASP A 19 -7.71 3.19 -10.11
CA ASP A 19 -8.55 4.36 -9.80
C ASP A 19 -7.74 5.57 -9.33
N ASP A 20 -6.53 5.35 -8.80
CA ASP A 20 -5.59 6.43 -8.44
C ASP A 20 -4.71 6.85 -9.63
N PRO A 21 -4.61 8.14 -9.99
CA PRO A 21 -3.81 8.58 -11.12
C PRO A 21 -2.33 8.22 -11.06
N SER A 22 -1.72 8.28 -9.86
CA SER A 22 -0.29 7.97 -9.68
C SER A 22 -0.04 6.47 -9.72
N LEU A 23 -0.89 5.68 -9.05
CA LEU A 23 -0.75 4.24 -9.05
C LEU A 23 -1.06 3.64 -10.42
N ARG A 24 -2.02 4.20 -11.17
CA ARG A 24 -2.30 3.81 -12.55
C ARG A 24 -1.08 4.02 -13.44
N LEU A 25 -0.41 5.18 -13.33
CA LEU A 25 0.84 5.43 -14.04
C LEU A 25 1.91 4.39 -13.70
N TYR A 26 2.08 4.03 -12.43
CA TYR A 26 3.06 3.00 -12.03
C TYR A 26 2.69 1.62 -12.57
N SER A 27 1.40 1.29 -12.60
CA SER A 27 0.91 0.04 -13.19
C SER A 27 1.17 -0.02 -14.70
N ASP A 28 0.95 1.08 -15.43
CA ASP A 28 1.29 1.20 -16.86
C ASP A 28 2.80 1.03 -17.14
N LEU A 29 3.64 1.33 -16.14
CA LEU A 29 5.10 1.14 -16.19
C LEU A 29 5.55 -0.26 -15.76
N GLY A 30 4.61 -1.15 -15.41
CA GLY A 30 4.88 -2.56 -15.08
C GLY A 30 4.95 -2.88 -13.59
N VAL A 31 4.52 -1.96 -12.72
CA VAL A 31 4.40 -2.27 -11.28
C VAL A 31 3.16 -3.12 -11.04
N ASP A 32 3.37 -4.29 -10.45
CA ASP A 32 2.29 -5.20 -10.07
C ASP A 32 1.63 -4.76 -8.76
N PHE A 33 0.35 -4.39 -8.84
CA PHE A 33 -0.49 -4.11 -7.68
C PHE A 33 -1.42 -5.27 -7.40
N VAL A 34 -1.64 -5.55 -6.11
CA VAL A 34 -2.70 -6.47 -5.67
C VAL A 34 -4.03 -5.84 -6.05
N ASP A 35 -4.86 -6.57 -6.80
CA ASP A 35 -6.26 -6.21 -7.02
C ASP A 35 -7.06 -6.64 -5.78
N PRO A 36 -7.57 -5.69 -4.98
CA PRO A 36 -8.33 -6.06 -3.79
C PRO A 36 -9.75 -6.56 -4.13
N GLY A 37 -10.18 -6.48 -5.39
CA GLY A 37 -11.49 -6.90 -5.86
C GLY A 37 -12.61 -5.93 -5.47
N GLY A 38 -13.83 -6.46 -5.42
CA GLY A 38 -15.05 -5.71 -5.08
C GLY A 38 -15.49 -4.72 -6.16
N ASP A 39 -16.71 -4.19 -6.01
CA ASP A 39 -17.37 -3.37 -7.03
C ASP A 39 -17.38 -1.86 -6.69
N THR A 40 -16.86 -1.47 -5.52
CA THR A 40 -16.85 -0.08 -5.06
C THR A 40 -15.74 0.76 -5.71
N TYR A 41 -16.01 2.05 -5.89
CA TYR A 41 -15.02 2.99 -6.41
C TYR A 41 -13.93 3.31 -5.38
N PHE A 42 -12.70 3.36 -5.92
CA PHE A 42 -11.41 3.70 -5.32
C PHE A 42 -10.84 2.71 -4.31
N TRP A 43 -11.65 2.13 -3.43
CA TRP A 43 -11.17 1.20 -2.41
C TRP A 43 -12.09 0.00 -2.22
N GLU A 44 -11.48 -1.11 -1.83
CA GLU A 44 -12.15 -2.20 -1.13
C GLU A 44 -11.83 -2.11 0.36
N THR A 45 -12.78 -2.45 1.21
CA THR A 45 -12.64 -2.35 2.68
C THR A 45 -12.71 -3.72 3.31
N THR A 46 -11.85 -3.97 4.28
CA THR A 46 -11.90 -5.19 5.10
C THR A 46 -11.73 -4.85 6.57
N SER A 47 -12.11 -5.79 7.43
CA SER A 47 -11.91 -5.68 8.86
C SER A 47 -10.51 -6.14 9.25
N TRP A 48 -10.00 -5.67 10.39
CA TRP A 48 -8.68 -6.05 10.88
C TRP A 48 -8.50 -7.57 11.01
N ASP A 49 -9.53 -8.32 11.40
CA ASP A 49 -9.47 -9.78 11.51
C ASP A 49 -9.27 -10.52 10.17
N ARG A 50 -9.46 -9.83 9.04
CA ARG A 50 -9.39 -10.39 7.69
C ARG A 50 -8.26 -9.83 6.82
N VAL A 51 -7.41 -8.94 7.34
CA VAL A 51 -6.34 -8.33 6.54
C VAL A 51 -5.38 -9.37 5.95
N THR A 52 -5.21 -10.52 6.62
CA THR A 52 -4.36 -11.62 6.15
C THR A 52 -4.91 -12.36 4.93
N ASP A 53 -6.18 -12.15 4.57
CA ASP A 53 -6.77 -12.68 3.34
C ASP A 53 -6.28 -11.92 2.08
N HIS A 54 -5.58 -10.80 2.28
CA HIS A 54 -5.03 -9.95 1.23
C HIS A 54 -3.50 -9.90 1.31
N PRO A 55 -2.80 -11.03 1.06
CA PRO A 55 -1.35 -11.08 1.14
C PRO A 55 -0.71 -10.17 0.08
N SER A 56 0.40 -9.53 0.45
CA SER A 56 1.17 -8.67 -0.44
C SER A 56 2.65 -8.75 -0.07
N ASP A 57 3.53 -8.60 -1.06
CA ASP A 57 4.98 -8.51 -0.79
C ASP A 57 5.36 -7.15 -0.20
N VAL A 58 4.72 -6.07 -0.65
CA VAL A 58 5.02 -4.70 -0.22
C VAL A 58 3.72 -3.98 0.12
N ILE A 59 3.71 -3.26 1.25
CA ILE A 59 2.61 -2.38 1.68
C ILE A 59 3.01 -0.92 1.45
N LEU A 60 2.13 -0.16 0.80
CA LEU A 60 2.24 1.30 0.69
C LEU A 60 1.25 1.99 1.63
N TYR A 61 1.70 2.48 2.78
CA TYR A 61 0.79 3.05 3.80
C TYR A 61 0.54 4.55 3.56
N SER A 62 -0.72 4.97 3.66
CA SER A 62 -1.12 6.37 3.47
C SER A 62 -0.53 7.29 4.55
N LEU A 63 0.05 8.41 4.11
CA LEU A 63 0.52 9.49 5.00
C LEU A 63 -0.59 10.47 5.40
N ARG A 64 -1.79 10.36 4.82
CA ARG A 64 -2.88 11.33 5.02
C ARG A 64 -3.97 10.73 5.88
N GLY A 65 -3.99 11.13 7.16
CA GLY A 65 -5.06 10.81 8.11
C GLY A 65 -5.17 9.33 8.49
N GLY A 66 -4.23 8.50 8.08
CA GLY A 66 -4.16 7.07 8.43
C GLY A 66 -3.12 6.83 9.52
N GLU A 67 -3.14 5.63 10.06
CA GLU A 67 -2.18 5.18 11.06
C GLU A 67 -0.80 4.89 10.46
N THR A 68 0.23 5.13 11.27
CA THR A 68 1.60 4.73 10.92
C THR A 68 1.76 3.21 11.07
N PRO A 69 2.78 2.60 10.43
CA PRO A 69 3.17 1.20 10.68
C PRO A 69 3.35 0.85 12.16
N GLU A 70 3.85 1.79 12.96
CA GLU A 70 4.00 1.61 14.41
C GLU A 70 2.64 1.51 15.11
N GLN A 71 1.69 2.36 14.74
CA GLN A 71 0.33 2.33 15.29
C GLN A 71 -0.44 1.10 14.83
N MET A 72 -0.35 0.73 13.55
CA MET A 72 -1.00 -0.44 12.98
C MET A 72 -0.54 -1.75 13.65
N ARG A 73 0.70 -1.82 14.16
CA ARG A 73 1.20 -2.96 14.95
C ARG A 73 0.44 -3.21 16.25
N ALA A 74 -0.38 -2.27 16.73
CA ALA A 74 -1.30 -2.52 17.84
C ALA A 74 -2.45 -3.49 17.46
N GLN A 75 -2.71 -3.68 16.16
CA GLN A 75 -3.72 -4.61 15.66
C GLN A 75 -3.14 -6.02 15.57
N PRO A 76 -3.75 -7.04 16.19
CA PRO A 76 -3.15 -8.38 16.30
C PRO A 76 -2.79 -9.05 14.97
N THR A 77 -3.51 -8.73 13.91
CA THR A 77 -3.36 -9.34 12.58
C THR A 77 -2.35 -8.62 11.69
N TYR A 78 -2.05 -7.35 11.95
CA TYR A 78 -1.12 -6.58 11.12
C TYR A 78 0.30 -7.17 11.10
N PRO A 79 0.90 -7.57 12.25
CA PRO A 79 2.21 -8.24 12.26
C PRO A 79 2.23 -9.63 11.62
N LEU A 80 1.06 -10.18 11.23
CA LEU A 80 0.97 -11.48 10.55
C LEU A 80 1.12 -11.35 9.03
N LEU A 81 1.06 -10.13 8.48
CA LEU A 81 1.24 -9.90 7.04
C LEU A 81 2.70 -10.17 6.63
N PRO A 82 2.94 -10.92 5.54
CA PRO A 82 4.30 -11.23 5.08
C PRO A 82 5.17 -9.99 4.84
N ALA A 83 4.61 -8.95 4.21
CA ALA A 83 5.29 -7.66 4.03
C ALA A 83 5.75 -7.02 5.35
N VAL A 84 4.93 -7.10 6.40
CA VAL A 84 5.25 -6.51 7.72
C VAL A 84 6.35 -7.31 8.41
N GLN A 85 6.34 -8.64 8.27
CA GLN A 85 7.40 -9.51 8.80
C GLN A 85 8.74 -9.26 8.10
N ALA A 86 8.71 -8.96 6.80
CA ALA A 86 9.89 -8.63 6.01
C ALA A 86 10.32 -7.14 6.13
N GLY A 87 9.53 -6.30 6.80
CA GLY A 87 9.80 -4.86 6.91
C GLY A 87 9.61 -4.09 5.60
N GLN A 88 8.81 -4.62 4.67
CA GLN A 88 8.53 -4.07 3.34
C GLN A 88 7.31 -3.13 3.37
N GLU A 89 7.34 -2.17 4.30
CA GLU A 89 6.30 -1.16 4.52
C GLU A 89 6.84 0.22 4.15
N HIS A 90 6.31 0.84 3.09
CA HIS A 90 6.82 2.12 2.58
C HIS A 90 5.72 3.18 2.48
N PRO A 91 6.06 4.47 2.60
CA PRO A 91 5.06 5.52 2.59
C PRO A 91 4.46 5.74 1.20
N TRP A 92 3.14 5.75 1.11
CA TRP A 92 2.42 6.25 -0.07
C TRP A 92 2.39 7.78 -0.06
N LYS A 93 3.30 8.40 -0.79
CA LYS A 93 3.45 9.86 -0.83
C LYS A 93 2.53 10.49 -1.87
N TYR A 94 1.90 11.60 -1.48
CA TYR A 94 1.15 12.45 -2.41
C TYR A 94 2.07 13.53 -2.95
N ILE A 95 2.51 13.33 -4.19
CA ILE A 95 3.56 14.13 -4.82
C ILE A 95 2.95 15.32 -5.58
N GLY A 96 3.66 16.45 -5.58
CA GLY A 96 3.31 17.62 -6.38
C GLY A 96 3.24 17.28 -7.88
N MET A 97 2.47 18.06 -8.64
CA MET A 97 2.33 17.86 -10.09
C MET A 97 3.49 18.48 -10.88
N ASP A 98 4.72 18.25 -10.44
CA ASP A 98 5.94 18.67 -11.12
C ASP A 98 6.85 17.48 -11.42
N HIS A 99 7.58 17.54 -12.53
CA HIS A 99 8.39 16.42 -13.00
C HIS A 99 9.51 16.02 -12.04
N VAL A 100 10.08 16.98 -11.30
CA VAL A 100 11.21 16.71 -10.40
C VAL A 100 10.72 15.88 -9.22
N ALA A 101 9.62 16.28 -8.59
CA ALA A 101 9.05 15.56 -7.47
C ALA A 101 8.53 14.18 -7.88
N GLN A 102 7.87 14.08 -9.04
CA GLN A 102 7.37 12.80 -9.57
C GLN A 102 8.53 11.84 -9.86
N ALA A 103 9.58 12.29 -10.54
CA ALA A 103 10.75 11.46 -10.83
C ALA A 103 11.44 10.99 -9.54
N ALA A 104 11.59 11.86 -8.54
CA ALA A 104 12.20 11.51 -7.26
C ALA A 104 11.44 10.38 -6.57
N TYR A 105 10.11 10.45 -6.50
CA TYR A 105 9.31 9.41 -5.86
C TYR A 105 9.26 8.11 -6.67
N MET A 106 9.25 8.20 -8.01
CA MET A 106 9.39 7.01 -8.85
C MET A 106 10.73 6.30 -8.61
N SER A 107 11.83 7.03 -8.41
CA SER A 107 13.13 6.45 -8.07
C SER A 107 13.12 5.79 -6.68
N GLU A 108 12.46 6.39 -5.68
CA GLU A 108 12.30 5.76 -4.37
C GLU A 108 11.48 4.46 -4.49
N LEU A 109 10.35 4.49 -5.19
CA LEU A 109 9.48 3.33 -5.38
C LEU A 109 10.19 2.19 -6.11
N ALA A 110 10.95 2.51 -7.16
CA ALA A 110 11.78 1.53 -7.86
C ALA A 110 12.84 0.93 -6.93
N GLY A 111 13.51 1.76 -6.10
CA GLY A 111 14.48 1.28 -5.11
C GLY A 111 13.85 0.31 -4.10
N TRP A 112 12.66 0.61 -3.59
CA TRP A 112 11.93 -0.30 -2.70
C TRP A 112 11.58 -1.62 -3.37
N LEU A 113 11.21 -1.60 -4.65
CA LEU A 113 10.93 -2.82 -5.42
C LEU A 113 12.18 -3.65 -5.71
N ASP A 114 13.31 -2.99 -5.97
CA ASP A 114 14.61 -3.66 -6.18
C ASP A 114 15.12 -4.34 -4.89
N GLU A 115 14.86 -3.74 -3.72
CA GLU A 115 15.24 -4.26 -2.41
C GLU A 115 14.25 -5.31 -1.86
N ALA A 116 13.00 -5.30 -2.32
CA ALA A 116 11.96 -6.17 -1.81
C ALA A 116 12.20 -7.65 -2.12
N GLU A 117 11.95 -8.50 -1.13
CA GLU A 117 11.85 -9.93 -1.28
C GLU A 117 10.42 -10.34 -1.64
N LYS A 118 10.29 -11.39 -2.44
CA LYS A 118 9.00 -12.04 -2.65
C LYS A 118 8.66 -12.90 -1.43
N VAL A 119 7.57 -12.56 -0.75
CA VAL A 119 7.16 -13.17 0.53
C VAL A 119 5.76 -13.77 0.48
N THR A 120 5.14 -13.82 -0.71
CA THR A 120 3.83 -14.43 -0.99
C THR A 120 3.86 -15.47 -2.11
#